data_AF-X1AUU1-F1
#
_entry.id   AF-X1AUU1-F1
#
_cell.length_a   1.000
_cell.length_b   1.000
_cell.length_c   1.000
_cell.angle_alpha   90.00
_cell.angle_beta   90.00
_cell.angle_gamma   90.00
#
_symmetry.space_group_name_H-M   'P 1'
#
loop_
_entity.id
_entity.type
_entity.pdbx_description
1 polymer ?
#
loop_
_entity_poly.entity_id
_entity_poly.type
_entity_poly.pdbx_seq_one_letter_code
_entity_poly.pdbx_strand_id
1 'polypeptide(L)'
;EKILKVAERFAYQPNLIAKSLRENKSYAIGYIVPDITNQFFGEVALAIESVFKKRGYSLLTSFTNGDKDKEIEALRILLSRQVDGIIVATIGTTGNYL
;
A
#
# COMPACT_ATOMS: atom_id res chain seq x y z
N GLU A 1 -17.08 -14.27 24.62
CA GLU A 1 -15.70 -14.61 25.03
C GLU A 1 -15.18 -16.02 24.71
N LYS A 2 -16.02 -17.07 24.54
CA LYS A 2 -15.51 -18.45 24.29
C LYS A 2 -14.81 -18.65 22.94
N ILE A 3 -15.18 -17.90 21.89
CA ILE A 3 -14.69 -18.14 20.51
C ILE A 3 -13.25 -17.64 20.31
N LEU A 4 -12.90 -16.47 20.87
CA LEU A 4 -11.56 -15.87 20.73
C LEU A 4 -10.48 -16.72 21.43
N LYS A 5 -10.78 -17.25 22.62
CA LYS A 5 -9.87 -18.17 23.34
C LYS A 5 -9.60 -19.48 22.59
N VAL A 6 -10.57 -19.97 21.82
CA VAL A 6 -10.38 -21.16 20.98
C VAL A 6 -9.56 -20.78 19.73
N ALA A 7 -9.85 -19.63 19.11
CA ALA A 7 -9.10 -19.15 17.96
C ALA A 7 -7.60 -18.95 18.25
N GLU A 8 -7.27 -18.37 19.42
CA GLU A 8 -5.87 -18.25 19.88
C GLU A 8 -5.20 -19.62 20.09
N ARG A 9 -5.94 -20.60 20.64
CA ARG A 9 -5.43 -21.95 20.91
C ARG A 9 -5.08 -22.74 19.64
N PHE A 10 -5.71 -22.39 18.51
CA PHE A 10 -5.46 -23.00 17.20
C PHE A 10 -4.64 -22.10 16.26
N ALA A 11 -4.07 -20.99 16.75
CA ALA A 11 -3.32 -20.03 15.94
C ALA A 11 -4.10 -19.54 14.70
N TYR A 12 -5.42 -19.38 14.84
CA TYR A 12 -6.27 -18.96 13.74
C TYR A 12 -5.90 -17.54 13.28
N GLN A 13 -5.35 -17.43 12.07
CA GLN A 13 -5.18 -16.15 11.39
C GLN A 13 -6.40 -15.86 10.51
N PRO A 14 -7.09 -14.74 10.71
CA PRO A 14 -8.14 -14.29 9.81
C PRO A 14 -7.60 -14.22 8.38
N ASN A 15 -8.27 -14.89 7.45
CA ASN A 15 -7.87 -14.86 6.05
C ASN A 15 -8.22 -13.49 5.44
N LEU A 16 -7.21 -12.64 5.29
CA LEU A 16 -7.35 -11.30 4.73
C LEU A 16 -7.89 -11.32 3.29
N ILE A 17 -7.62 -12.38 2.51
CA ILE A 17 -8.14 -12.54 1.14
C ILE A 17 -9.65 -12.77 1.14
N ALA A 18 -10.15 -13.60 2.08
CA ALA A 18 -11.59 -13.83 2.21
C ALA A 18 -12.32 -12.56 2.68
N LYS A 19 -11.68 -11.80 3.58
CA LYS A 19 -12.20 -10.50 4.05
C LYS A 19 -12.24 -9.46 2.93
N SER A 20 -11.15 -9.34 2.16
CA SER A 20 -11.06 -8.37 1.06
C SER A 20 -12.09 -8.63 -0.03
N LEU A 21 -12.31 -9.91 -0.37
CA LEU A 21 -13.32 -10.33 -1.34
C LEU A 21 -14.73 -9.98 -0.88
N ARG A 22 -15.04 -10.21 0.41
CA ARG A 22 -16.37 -9.92 0.98
C ARG A 22 -16.68 -8.42 1.00
N GLU A 23 -15.68 -7.61 1.29
CA GLU A 23 -15.84 -6.16 1.50
C GLU A 23 -15.53 -5.34 0.24
N ASN A 24 -15.09 -5.99 -0.84
CA ASN A 24 -14.63 -5.39 -2.09
C ASN A 24 -13.58 -4.29 -1.83
N LYS A 25 -12.63 -4.61 -0.96
CA LYS A 25 -11.53 -3.73 -0.52
C LYS A 25 -10.26 -4.55 -0.35
N SER A 26 -9.19 -4.18 -1.03
CA SER A 26 -7.89 -4.85 -0.92
C SER A 26 -7.21 -4.62 0.44
N TYR A 27 -7.60 -3.57 1.17
CA TYR A 27 -6.87 -3.10 2.34
C TYR A 27 -5.39 -2.81 2.03
N ALA A 28 -5.09 -2.39 0.81
CA ALA A 28 -3.74 -2.01 0.39
C ALA A 28 -3.75 -0.58 -0.17
N ILE A 29 -2.76 0.22 0.21
CA ILE A 29 -2.48 1.54 -0.36
C ILE A 29 -1.15 1.46 -1.10
N GLY A 30 -1.09 1.95 -2.32
CA GLY A 30 0.14 2.10 -3.09
C GLY A 30 0.85 3.41 -2.76
N TYR A 31 2.19 3.37 -2.66
CA TYR A 31 3.03 4.55 -2.49
C TYR A 31 4.16 4.52 -3.52
N ILE A 32 4.12 5.42 -4.49
CA ILE A 32 5.13 5.52 -5.54
C ILE A 32 6.06 6.68 -5.22
N VAL A 33 7.35 6.39 -5.16
CA VAL A 33 8.39 7.36 -4.80
C VAL A 33 9.55 7.32 -5.77
N PRO A 34 10.29 8.42 -5.89
CA PRO A 34 11.35 8.56 -6.87
C PRO A 34 12.67 7.99 -6.34
N ASP A 35 12.91 7.97 -5.03
CA ASP A 35 14.21 7.58 -4.48
C ASP A 35 14.04 6.99 -3.07
N ILE A 36 14.58 5.79 -2.84
CA ILE A 36 14.58 5.15 -1.52
C ILE A 36 15.64 5.73 -0.59
N THR A 37 16.71 6.30 -1.14
CA THR A 37 17.86 6.78 -0.38
C THR A 37 17.59 8.12 0.30
N ASN A 38 16.57 8.84 -0.18
CA ASN A 38 16.15 10.09 0.44
C ASN A 38 15.25 9.82 1.66
N GLN A 39 15.79 10.17 2.84
CA GLN A 39 15.12 10.00 4.14
C GLN A 39 13.73 10.63 4.20
N PHE A 40 13.48 11.73 3.47
CA PHE A 40 12.16 12.37 3.42
C PHE A 40 11.05 11.40 3.00
N PHE A 41 11.27 10.61 1.94
CA PHE A 41 10.24 9.67 1.46
C PHE A 41 10.01 8.51 2.43
N GLY A 42 11.06 8.10 3.16
CA GLY A 42 10.96 7.10 4.21
C GLY A 42 10.16 7.59 5.42
N GLU A 43 10.39 8.82 5.87
CA GLU A 43 9.61 9.44 6.94
C GLU A 43 8.13 9.58 6.56
N VAL A 44 7.85 9.98 5.33
CA VAL A 44 6.48 10.03 4.79
C VAL A 44 5.86 8.62 4.74
N ALA A 45 6.60 7.60 4.30
CA ALA A 45 6.13 6.21 4.30
C ALA A 45 5.75 5.75 5.72
N LEU A 46 6.59 6.02 6.71
CA LEU A 46 6.34 5.69 8.11
C LEU A 46 5.10 6.40 8.64
N ALA A 47 4.92 7.69 8.31
CA ALA A 47 3.74 8.45 8.69
C ALA A 47 2.47 7.85 8.08
N ILE A 48 2.48 7.56 6.76
CA ILE A 48 1.37 6.91 6.07
C ILE A 48 1.06 5.55 6.70
N GLU A 49 2.07 4.69 6.88
CA GLU A 49 1.89 3.37 7.47
C GLU A 49 1.27 3.48 8.88
N SER A 50 1.75 4.40 9.72
CA SER A 50 1.24 4.57 11.08
C SER A 50 -0.26 4.91 11.14
N VAL A 51 -0.77 5.64 10.15
CA VAL A 51 -2.18 6.04 10.05
C VAL A 51 -3.04 4.90 9.50
N PHE A 52 -2.58 4.27 8.42
CA PHE A 52 -3.34 3.25 7.69
C PHE A 52 -3.30 1.88 8.36
N LYS A 53 -2.20 1.52 9.02
CA LYS A 53 -2.05 0.26 9.77
C LYS A 53 -3.09 0.10 10.87
N LYS A 54 -3.44 1.19 11.56
CA LYS A 54 -4.52 1.21 12.58
C LYS A 54 -5.90 0.88 12.00
N ARG A 55 -6.07 1.02 10.68
CA ARG A 55 -7.29 0.70 9.93
C ARG A 55 -7.21 -0.66 9.22
N GLY A 56 -6.15 -1.44 9.46
CA GLY A 56 -5.93 -2.73 8.83
C GLY A 56 -5.40 -2.65 7.40
N TYR A 57 -4.94 -1.48 6.96
CA TYR A 57 -4.36 -1.29 5.63
C TYR A 57 -2.86 -1.61 5.62
N SER A 58 -2.38 -2.15 4.52
CA SER A 58 -0.96 -2.39 4.21
C SER A 58 -0.45 -1.37 3.19
N LEU A 59 0.80 -0.93 3.34
CA LEU A 59 1.44 0.00 2.41
C LEU A 59 2.31 -0.77 1.41
N LEU A 60 2.09 -0.58 0.11
CA LEU A 60 2.89 -1.14 -0.98
C LEU A 60 3.72 -0.03 -1.62
N THR A 61 5.01 0.02 -1.28
CA THR A 61 5.91 1.06 -1.78
C THR A 61 6.63 0.61 -3.06
N SER A 62 6.74 1.50 -4.04
CA SER A 62 7.49 1.29 -5.30
C SER A 62 8.43 2.46 -5.58
N PHE A 63 9.62 2.16 -6.08
CA PHE A 63 10.67 3.14 -6.32
C PHE A 63 10.93 3.29 -7.82
N THR A 64 10.93 4.53 -8.32
CA THR A 64 11.03 4.81 -9.76
C THR A 64 12.41 5.31 -10.18
N ASN A 65 13.29 5.69 -9.25
CA ASN A 65 14.59 6.32 -9.53
C ASN A 65 14.49 7.57 -10.41
N GLY A 66 13.35 8.29 -10.36
CA GLY A 66 13.07 9.44 -11.23
C GLY A 66 12.79 9.07 -12.69
N ASP A 67 12.62 7.79 -13.01
CA ASP A 67 12.35 7.30 -14.35
C ASP A 67 10.84 7.24 -14.60
N LYS A 68 10.38 7.93 -15.66
CA LYS A 68 8.97 8.02 -16.03
C LYS A 68 8.38 6.67 -16.42
N ASP A 69 9.13 5.83 -17.11
CA ASP A 69 8.64 4.52 -17.56
C ASP A 69 8.46 3.58 -16.36
N LYS A 70 9.36 3.67 -15.37
CA LYS A 70 9.21 2.94 -14.10
C LYS A 70 8.04 3.45 -13.26
N GLU A 71 7.72 4.73 -13.31
CA GLU A 71 6.54 5.29 -12.65
C GLU A 71 5.25 4.72 -13.25
N ILE A 72 5.17 4.66 -14.58
CA ILE A 72 4.04 4.05 -15.29
C ILE A 72 3.94 2.55 -14.99
N GLU A 73 5.07 1.84 -14.96
CA GLU A 73 5.12 0.42 -14.60
C GLU A 73 4.64 0.19 -13.16
N ALA A 74 5.15 0.96 -12.20
CA ALA A 74 4.73 0.90 -10.81
C ALA A 74 3.23 1.15 -10.64
N LEU A 75 2.70 2.16 -11.36
CA LEU A 75 1.26 2.45 -11.37
C LEU A 75 0.47 1.25 -11.89
N ARG A 76 0.87 0.64 -13.01
CA ARG A 76 0.20 -0.56 -13.56
C ARG A 76 0.24 -1.73 -12.59
N ILE A 77 1.37 -1.97 -11.93
CA ILE A 77 1.50 -3.03 -10.93
C ILE A 77 0.53 -2.79 -9.76
N LEU A 78 0.48 -1.57 -9.22
CA LEU A 78 -0.42 -1.25 -8.12
C LEU A 78 -1.90 -1.37 -8.51
N LEU A 79 -2.27 -0.91 -9.71
CA LEU A 79 -3.61 -1.08 -10.26
C LEU A 79 -3.98 -2.56 -10.43
N SER A 80 -3.07 -3.38 -10.96
CA SER A 80 -3.31 -4.84 -11.11
C SER A 80 -3.48 -5.56 -9.76
N ARG A 81 -2.88 -5.02 -8.69
CA ARG A 81 -3.06 -5.50 -7.32
C ARG A 81 -4.35 -4.98 -6.66
N GLN A 82 -5.15 -4.20 -7.38
CA GLN A 82 -6.42 -3.64 -6.93
C GLN A 82 -6.28 -2.85 -5.62
N VAL A 83 -5.19 -2.09 -5.47
CA VAL A 83 -5.02 -1.23 -4.30
C VAL A 83 -6.18 -0.25 -4.19
N ASP A 84 -6.62 0.02 -2.95
CA ASP A 84 -7.77 0.89 -2.68
C ASP A 84 -7.45 2.37 -2.92
N GLY A 85 -6.16 2.72 -3.02
CA GLY A 85 -5.69 4.07 -3.30
C GLY A 85 -4.20 4.11 -3.61
N ILE A 86 -3.76 5.16 -4.29
CA ILE A 86 -2.36 5.37 -4.69
C ILE A 86 -1.94 6.79 -4.29
N ILE A 87 -0.78 6.89 -3.63
CA ILE A 87 -0.09 8.14 -3.29
C ILE A 87 1.18 8.19 -4.14
N VAL A 88 1.38 9.27 -4.89
CA VAL A 88 2.54 9.43 -5.78
C VAL A 88 3.33 10.66 -5.37
N ALA A 89 4.62 10.48 -5.10
CA ALA A 89 5.58 11.56 -4.96
C ALA A 89 6.35 11.69 -6.28
N THR A 90 5.86 12.53 -7.20
CA THR A 90 6.48 12.72 -8.51
C THR A 90 7.66 13.69 -8.44
N ILE A 91 8.76 13.37 -9.13
CA ILE A 91 9.85 14.31 -9.44
C ILE A 91 9.83 14.50 -10.96
N GLY A 92 8.85 15.22 -11.45
CA GLY A 92 8.68 15.53 -12.86
C GLY A 92 7.64 16.63 -13.00
N THR A 93 7.89 17.58 -13.89
CA THR A 93 7.03 18.74 -14.16
C THR A 93 5.57 18.34 -14.19
N THR A 94 4.75 19.02 -13.38
CA THR A 94 3.29 18.93 -13.39
C THR A 94 2.79 19.12 -14.82
N GLY A 95 2.47 18.02 -15.50
CA GLY A 95 2.05 18.06 -16.90
C GLY A 95 1.70 16.67 -17.42
N ASN A 96 0.41 16.33 -17.36
CA ASN A 96 -0.25 15.19 -18.01
C ASN A 96 0.06 13.79 -17.45
N TYR A 97 -0.55 13.48 -16.29
CA TYR A 97 -0.71 12.10 -15.80
C TYR A 97 -2.18 11.74 -15.51
N LEU A 98 -3.14 12.52 -16.01
CA LEU A 98 -4.57 12.23 -16.02
C LEU A 98 -5.10 12.31 -17.45
#